data_AF-A0A7S1KSU5-F1
#
_entry.id   AF-A0A7S1KSU5-F1
#
_cell.length_a   1.000
_cell.length_b   1.000
_cell.length_c   1.000
_cell.angle_alpha   90.00
_cell.angle_beta   90.00
_cell.angle_gamma   90.00
#
_symmetry.space_group_name_H-M   'P 1'
#
loop_
_entity.id
_entity.type
_entity.pdbx_description
1 polymer ?
#
loop_
_entity_poly.entity_id
_entity_poly.type
_entity_poly.pdbx_seq_one_letter_code
_entity_poly.pdbx_strand_id
1 'polypeptide(L)'
;HQNSDHLTKLIAEYSAALELGKNLEKTENHHGDEFLLLAVHYMLDSIDAETLCSRVLDERSVSVMMQCIYMLESALEMSAYNYQFKVMLIRLYSLLGAFERASVLFESMDIKHTLWESLSYMVVYDPFDKGCFSVF
;
A
#
# COMPACT_ATOMS: atom_id res chain seq x y z
N HIS A 1 21.72 -0.70 -11.52
CA HIS A 1 22.71 -0.69 -10.44
C HIS A 1 22.50 0.50 -9.48
N GLN A 2 22.33 1.75 -9.93
CA GLN A 2 21.99 2.84 -9.00
C GLN A 2 20.64 2.68 -8.28
N ASN A 3 19.61 2.12 -8.94
CA ASN A 3 18.27 2.00 -8.35
C ASN A 3 18.20 1.09 -7.10
N SER A 4 18.95 0.00 -7.08
CA SER A 4 18.98 -0.91 -5.92
C SER A 4 19.63 -0.28 -4.68
N ASP A 5 20.61 0.61 -4.89
CA ASP A 5 21.33 1.26 -3.80
C ASP A 5 20.45 2.27 -3.07
N HIS A 6 19.57 2.98 -3.79
CA HIS A 6 18.61 3.90 -3.20
C HIS A 6 17.54 3.18 -2.38
N LEU A 7 17.00 2.08 -2.89
CA LEU A 7 16.02 1.26 -2.16
C LEU A 7 16.62 0.71 -0.86
N THR A 8 17.86 0.23 -0.91
CA THR A 8 18.55 -0.31 0.27
C THR A 8 18.78 0.75 1.33
N LYS A 9 19.12 1.99 0.91
CA LYS A 9 19.25 3.14 1.83
C LYS A 9 17.93 3.50 2.49
N LEU A 10 16.84 3.58 1.73
CA LEU A 10 15.51 3.88 2.27
C LEU A 10 15.05 2.84 3.29
N ILE A 11 15.27 1.55 3.00
CA ILE A 11 14.94 0.45 3.93
C ILE A 11 15.84 0.50 5.17
N ALA A 12 17.12 0.82 5.02
CA ALA A 12 18.03 0.98 6.15
C ALA A 12 17.62 2.16 7.04
N GLU A 13 17.26 3.29 6.47
CA GLU A 13 16.74 4.46 7.19
C GLU A 13 15.41 4.15 7.90
N TYR A 14 14.51 3.41 7.25
CA TYR A 14 13.29 2.89 7.88
C TYR A 14 13.62 2.02 9.10
N SER A 15 14.56 1.07 8.97
CA SER A 15 14.96 0.20 10.08
C SER A 15 15.58 0.97 11.25
N ALA A 16 16.39 2.00 10.96
CA ALA A 16 16.97 2.87 11.98
C ALA A 16 15.90 3.74 12.67
N ALA A 17 14.95 4.25 11.90
CA ALA A 17 13.81 5.01 12.41
C ALA A 17 12.88 4.13 13.28
N LEU A 18 12.74 2.85 12.95
CA LEU A 18 11.99 1.88 13.74
C LEU A 18 12.60 1.67 15.13
N GLU A 19 13.93 1.64 15.23
CA GLU A 19 14.62 1.52 16.52
C GLU A 19 14.43 2.76 17.41
N LEU A 20 14.39 3.95 16.79
CA LEU A 20 14.08 5.22 17.44
C LEU A 20 12.60 5.30 17.88
N GLY A 21 11.72 4.59 17.16
CA GLY A 21 10.27 4.53 17.36
C GLY A 21 9.78 3.64 18.51
N LYS A 22 10.66 2.84 19.13
CA LYS A 22 10.31 1.85 20.18
C LYS A 22 9.62 2.41 21.42
N ASN A 23 9.74 3.71 21.68
CA ASN A 23 9.13 4.39 22.82
C ASN A 23 7.93 5.29 22.46
N LEU A 24 7.51 5.35 21.19
CA LEU A 24 6.33 6.12 20.80
C LEU A 24 5.04 5.39 21.15
N GLU A 25 4.02 6.15 21.54
CA GLU A 25 2.68 5.60 21.76
C GLU A 25 2.09 5.10 20.43
N LYS A 26 1.32 4.01 20.50
CA LYS A 26 0.69 3.35 19.33
C LYS A 26 -0.18 4.26 18.47
N THR A 27 -0.50 5.46 18.95
CA THR A 27 -1.36 6.45 18.31
C THR A 27 -0.60 7.51 17.50
N GLU A 28 0.72 7.56 17.60
CA GLU A 28 1.56 8.46 16.81
C GLU A 28 2.15 7.71 15.61
N ASN A 29 1.91 8.22 14.40
CA ASN A 29 2.55 7.68 13.20
C ASN A 29 4.07 7.74 13.39
N HIS A 30 4.76 6.62 13.17
CA HIS A 30 6.22 6.63 13.24
C HIS A 30 6.78 7.51 12.13
N HIS A 31 7.65 8.45 12.47
CA HIS A 31 8.33 9.33 11.50
C HIS A 31 9.11 8.57 10.41
N GLY A 32 9.36 7.27 10.61
CA GLY A 32 9.99 6.41 9.62
C GLY A 32 9.05 5.91 8.51
N ASP A 33 7.73 5.94 8.72
CA ASP A 33 6.74 5.32 7.84
C ASP A 33 6.77 5.89 6.41
N GLU A 34 7.12 7.17 6.28
CA GLU A 34 7.26 7.84 4.98
C GLU A 34 8.39 7.26 4.13
N PHE A 35 9.49 6.78 4.74
CA PHE A 35 10.58 6.14 4.02
C PHE A 35 10.16 4.80 3.42
N LEU A 36 9.36 4.03 4.15
CA LEU A 36 8.81 2.78 3.64
C LEU A 36 7.82 3.04 2.50
N LEU A 37 6.94 4.03 2.66
CA LEU A 37 6.00 4.40 1.61
C LEU A 37 6.74 4.84 0.34
N LEU A 38 7.80 5.63 0.49
CA LEU A 38 8.65 6.05 -0.62
C LEU A 38 9.38 4.87 -1.28
N ALA A 39 9.87 3.91 -0.49
CA ALA A 39 10.47 2.68 -1.00
C ALA A 39 9.46 1.86 -1.83
N VAL A 40 8.23 1.71 -1.34
CA VAL A 40 7.14 1.04 -2.07
C VAL A 40 6.83 1.77 -3.38
N HIS A 41 6.68 3.10 -3.34
CA HIS A 41 6.47 3.89 -4.55
C HIS A 41 7.60 3.69 -5.56
N TYR A 42 8.84 3.66 -5.10
CA TYR A 42 10.01 3.44 -5.95
C TYR A 42 10.03 2.03 -6.58
N MET A 43 9.59 1.01 -5.83
CA MET A 43 9.44 -0.34 -6.37
C MET A 43 8.34 -0.40 -7.43
N LEU A 44 7.22 0.29 -7.21
CA LEU A 44 6.11 0.35 -8.16
C LEU A 44 6.45 1.17 -9.41
N ASP A 45 7.28 2.21 -9.30
CA ASP A 45 7.78 3.02 -10.42
C ASP A 45 8.64 2.19 -11.40
N SER A 46 9.15 1.05 -10.95
CA SER A 46 9.85 0.10 -11.83
C SER A 46 8.92 -0.70 -12.74
N ILE A 47 7.61 -0.61 -12.54
CA ILE A 47 6.57 -1.24 -13.35
C ILE A 47 5.97 -0.16 -14.27
N ASP A 48 5.89 -0.45 -15.56
CA ASP A 48 5.28 0.48 -16.52
C ASP A 48 3.82 0.76 -16.18
N ALA A 49 3.38 2.01 -16.33
CA ALA A 49 2.02 2.43 -16.00
C ALA A 49 0.95 1.66 -16.80
N GLU A 50 1.26 1.29 -18.05
CA GLU A 50 0.37 0.47 -18.88
C GLU A 50 0.17 -0.93 -18.29
N THR A 51 1.24 -1.52 -17.75
CA THR A 51 1.22 -2.84 -17.11
C THR A 51 0.43 -2.79 -15.80
N LEU A 52 0.60 -1.75 -14.99
CA LEU A 52 -0.18 -1.56 -13.76
C LEU A 52 -1.68 -1.45 -14.03
N CYS A 53 -2.09 -0.82 -15.13
CA CYS A 53 -3.49 -0.66 -15.51
C CYS A 53 -4.03 -1.82 -16.37
N SER A 54 -3.17 -2.77 -16.76
CA SER A 54 -3.57 -3.91 -17.59
C SER A 54 -4.41 -4.91 -16.79
N ARG A 55 -5.38 -5.54 -17.45
CA ARG A 55 -6.12 -6.70 -16.89
C ARG A 55 -5.24 -7.94 -16.77
N VAL A 56 -4.16 -8.00 -17.54
CA VAL A 56 -3.20 -9.11 -17.53
C VAL A 56 -1.88 -8.58 -17.00
N LEU A 57 -1.52 -9.04 -15.81
CA LEU A 57 -0.25 -8.72 -15.16
C LEU A 57 0.77 -9.80 -15.51
N ASP A 58 1.99 -9.40 -15.82
CA ASP A 58 3.12 -10.31 -15.94
C ASP A 58 3.61 -10.78 -14.56
N GLU A 59 4.28 -11.94 -14.53
CA GLU A 59 4.77 -12.56 -13.30
C GLU A 59 5.72 -11.65 -12.50
N ARG A 60 6.52 -10.83 -13.18
CA ARG A 60 7.45 -9.90 -12.52
C ARG A 60 6.69 -8.79 -11.82
N SER A 61 5.70 -8.18 -12.46
CA SER A 61 4.85 -7.15 -11.85
C SER A 61 4.07 -7.69 -10.64
N VAL A 62 3.51 -8.90 -10.75
CA VAL A 62 2.83 -9.57 -9.62
C VAL A 62 3.81 -9.80 -8.47
N SER A 63 5.02 -10.28 -8.75
CA SER A 63 6.05 -10.52 -7.73
C SER A 63 6.45 -9.23 -7.00
N VAL A 64 6.66 -8.14 -7.72
CA VAL A 64 6.98 -6.82 -7.13
C VAL A 64 5.82 -6.32 -6.28
N MET A 65 4.58 -6.38 -6.77
CA MET A 65 3.41 -5.96 -5.99
C MET A 65 3.23 -6.79 -4.71
N MET A 66 3.45 -8.11 -4.78
CA MET A 66 3.40 -8.98 -3.60
C MET A 66 4.47 -8.64 -2.56
N GLN A 67 5.69 -8.28 -3.00
CA GLN A 67 6.74 -7.80 -2.09
C GLN A 67 6.33 -6.49 -1.40
N CYS A 68 5.76 -5.54 -2.16
CA CYS A 68 5.25 -4.29 -1.61
C CYS A 68 4.14 -4.53 -0.58
N ILE A 69 3.19 -5.43 -0.87
CA ILE A 69 2.11 -5.80 0.06
C ILE A 69 2.70 -6.39 1.33
N TYR A 70 3.63 -7.34 1.22
CA TYR A 70 4.25 -7.96 2.40
C TYR A 70 4.93 -6.92 3.30
N MET A 71 5.67 -5.97 2.71
CA MET A 71 6.32 -4.88 3.46
C MET A 71 5.31 -3.99 4.17
N LEU A 72 4.23 -3.61 3.49
CA LEU A 72 3.18 -2.75 4.06
C LEU A 72 2.37 -3.45 5.16
N GLU A 73 2.02 -4.72 4.99
CA GLU A 73 1.32 -5.52 6.02
C GLU A 73 2.20 -5.63 7.28
N SER A 74 3.49 -5.95 7.10
CA SER A 74 4.45 -6.02 8.21
C SER A 74 4.59 -4.69 8.94
N ALA A 75 4.57 -3.57 8.21
CA ALA A 75 4.62 -2.23 8.80
C ALA A 75 3.30 -1.83 9.46
N LEU A 76 2.16 -2.29 8.94
CA LEU A 76 0.84 -2.03 9.52
C LEU A 76 0.67 -2.75 10.87
N GLU A 77 1.31 -3.90 11.09
CA GLU A 77 1.37 -4.54 12.41
C GLU A 77 2.05 -3.65 13.47
N MET A 78 3.00 -2.81 13.04
CA MET A 78 3.74 -1.89 13.92
C MET A 78 3.05 -0.53 14.04
N SER A 79 2.46 -0.02 12.95
CA SER A 79 1.83 1.29 12.83
C SER A 79 0.37 1.16 12.36
N ALA A 80 -0.47 0.55 13.20
CA ALA A 80 -1.84 0.13 12.84
C ALA A 80 -2.80 1.28 12.46
N TYR A 81 -2.47 2.51 12.84
CA TYR A 81 -3.29 3.70 12.57
C TYR A 81 -2.82 4.52 11.36
N ASN A 82 -1.75 4.09 10.67
CA ASN A 82 -1.28 4.80 9.49
C ASN A 82 -2.22 4.57 8.30
N TYR A 83 -3.06 5.56 8.02
CA TYR A 83 -4.02 5.53 6.92
C TYR A 83 -3.33 5.44 5.55
N GLN A 84 -2.11 5.94 5.40
CA GLN A 84 -1.41 5.93 4.11
C GLN A 84 -1.04 4.49 3.70
N PHE A 85 -0.63 3.66 4.65
CA PHE A 85 -0.37 2.24 4.41
C PHE A 85 -1.66 1.51 4.02
N LYS A 86 -2.75 1.77 4.73
CA LYS A 86 -4.06 1.16 4.41
C LYS A 86 -4.54 1.56 3.01
N VAL A 87 -4.48 2.84 2.65
CA VAL A 87 -4.85 3.32 1.31
C VAL A 87 -3.98 2.68 0.23
N MET A 88 -2.67 2.57 0.46
CA MET A 88 -1.75 1.94 -0.50
C MET A 88 -2.04 0.43 -0.65
N LEU A 89 -2.27 -0.29 0.45
CA LEU A 89 -2.65 -1.71 0.42
C LEU A 89 -3.95 -1.94 -0.33
N ILE A 90 -4.97 -1.11 -0.11
CA ILE A 90 -6.24 -1.18 -0.85
C ILE A 90 -6.00 -1.08 -2.35
N ARG A 91 -5.19 -0.10 -2.77
CA ARG A 91 -4.86 0.07 -4.19
C ARG A 91 -4.14 -1.16 -4.75
N LEU A 92 -3.15 -1.70 -4.04
CA LEU A 92 -2.42 -2.89 -4.49
C LEU A 92 -3.32 -4.14 -4.57
N TYR A 93 -4.19 -4.34 -3.59
CA TYR A 93 -5.18 -5.41 -3.61
C TYR A 93 -6.18 -5.25 -4.76
N SER A 94 -6.67 -4.04 -5.03
CA SER A 94 -7.53 -3.74 -6.19
C SER A 94 -6.81 -3.98 -7.53
N LEU A 95 -5.51 -3.67 -7.60
CA LEU A 95 -4.70 -3.96 -8.78
C LEU A 95 -4.53 -5.47 -9.01
N LEU A 96 -4.36 -6.25 -7.95
CA LEU A 96 -4.31 -7.72 -8.02
C LEU A 96 -5.68 -8.41 -8.16
N GLY A 97 -6.78 -7.66 -8.03
CA GLY A 97 -8.14 -8.20 -8.07
C GLY A 97 -8.60 -8.86 -6.76
N ALA A 98 -7.87 -8.66 -5.66
CA ALA A 98 -8.19 -9.16 -4.32
C ALA A 98 -9.15 -8.21 -3.56
N PHE A 99 -10.33 -7.95 -4.15
CA PHE A 99 -11.26 -6.92 -3.68
C PHE A 99 -11.82 -7.18 -2.28
N GLU A 100 -12.01 -8.44 -1.89
CA GLU A 100 -12.48 -8.79 -0.54
C GLU A 100 -11.55 -8.25 0.55
N ARG A 101 -10.23 -8.40 0.35
CA ARG A 101 -9.23 -7.88 1.29
C ARG A 101 -9.19 -6.36 1.30
N ALA A 102 -9.32 -5.74 0.12
CA ALA A 102 -9.40 -4.28 0.00
C ALA A 102 -10.60 -3.71 0.79
N SER A 103 -11.78 -4.33 0.67
CA SER A 103 -13.00 -3.89 1.38
C SER A 103 -12.86 -3.99 2.89
N VAL A 104 -12.35 -5.11 3.42
CA VAL A 104 -12.11 -5.26 4.87
C VAL A 104 -11.15 -4.19 5.40
N LEU A 105 -10.10 -3.88 4.63
CA LEU A 105 -9.15 -2.85 5.02
C LEU A 105 -9.76 -1.44 4.97
N PHE A 106 -10.64 -1.19 3.99
CA PHE A 106 -11.37 0.07 3.86
C PHE A 106 -12.35 0.29 5.01
N GLU A 107 -13.09 -0.74 5.41
CA GLU A 107 -13.96 -0.71 6.59
C GLU A 107 -13.15 -0.45 7.88
N SER A 108 -11.94 -1.00 7.99
CA SER A 108 -11.06 -0.81 9.15
C SER A 108 -10.54 0.62 9.34
N MET A 109 -10.70 1.51 8.35
CA MET A 109 -10.24 2.90 8.44
C MET A 109 -11.23 3.83 9.15
N ASP A 110 -12.44 3.36 9.49
CA ASP A 110 -13.51 4.14 10.13
C ASP A 110 -13.65 5.55 9.50
N ILE A 111 -13.72 5.55 8.16
CA ILE A 111 -13.70 6.76 7.33
C ILE A 111 -14.95 7.58 7.64
N LYS A 112 -14.76 8.73 8.31
CA LYS A 112 -15.80 9.75 8.48
C LYS A 112 -16.33 10.19 7.10
N HIS A 113 -17.63 10.44 7.01
CA HIS A 113 -18.38 10.74 5.77
C HIS A 113 -17.67 11.66 4.75
N THR A 114 -16.89 12.65 5.18
CA THR A 114 -16.17 13.58 4.29
C THR A 114 -15.01 12.96 3.51
N LEU A 115 -14.28 11.98 4.08
CA LEU A 115 -13.21 11.28 3.37
C LEU A 115 -13.76 10.25 2.36
N TRP A 116 -15.01 9.80 2.58
CA TRP A 116 -15.70 8.88 1.71
C TRP A 116 -15.94 9.48 0.32
N GLU A 117 -16.30 10.77 0.25
CA GLU A 117 -16.47 11.48 -1.03
C GLU A 117 -15.18 11.52 -1.86
N SER A 118 -14.02 11.65 -1.22
CA SER A 118 -12.73 11.73 -1.91
C SER A 118 -12.08 10.37 -2.18
N LEU A 119 -12.33 9.34 -1.37
CA LEU A 119 -11.65 8.04 -1.47
C LEU A 119 -12.53 6.94 -2.07
N SER A 120 -13.85 7.14 -2.17
CA SER A 120 -14.80 6.15 -2.71
C SER A 120 -14.41 5.67 -4.11
N TYR A 121 -13.76 6.52 -4.91
CA TYR A 121 -13.40 6.14 -6.27
C TYR A 121 -12.45 4.94 -6.32
N MET A 122 -11.57 4.78 -5.32
CA MET A 122 -10.63 3.66 -5.26
C MET A 122 -11.29 2.32 -4.95
N VAL A 123 -12.44 2.34 -4.30
CA VAL A 123 -13.20 1.13 -3.95
C VAL A 123 -14.29 0.85 -4.98
N VAL A 124 -14.83 1.87 -5.65
CA VAL A 124 -15.99 1.72 -6.55
C VAL A 124 -15.58 1.55 -8.02
N TYR A 125 -14.58 2.28 -8.53
CA TYR A 125 -14.26 2.23 -9.97
C TYR A 125 -13.37 1.04 -10.34
N ASP A 126 -12.41 0.67 -9.50
CA ASP A 126 -11.47 -0.43 -9.78
C ASP A 126 -12.15 -1.81 -9.91
N PRO A 127 -13.11 -2.21 -9.04
CA PRO A 127 -13.82 -3.47 -9.22
C PRO A 127 -14.77 -3.46 -10.41
N PHE A 128 -15.41 -2.32 -10.70
CA PHE A 128 -16.36 -2.20 -11.81
C PHE A 128 -15.65 -2.37 -13.16
N ASP A 129 -14.48 -1.76 -13.34
CA ASP A 129 -13.69 -1.93 -14.57
C ASP A 129 -13.15 -3.36 -14.75
N LYS A 130 -12.91 -4.08 -13.65
CA LYS A 130 -12.45 -5.48 -13.66
C LYS A 130 -13.59 -6.50 -13.61
N GLY A 131 -14.85 -6.07 -13.62
CA GLY A 131 -16.01 -6.95 -13.65
C GLY A 131 -16.29 -7.70 -12.33
N CYS A 132 -15.79 -7.21 -11.21
CA CYS A 132 -16.08 -7.76 -9.88
C CYS A 132 -17.33 -7.08 -9.30
N PHE A 133 -18.44 -7.82 -9.24
CA PHE A 133 -19.75 -7.32 -8.76
C PHE A 133 -20.10 -7.77 -7.33
N SER A 134 -19.23 -8.54 -6.66
CA SER A 134 -19.54 -9.17 -5.36
C SER A 134 -19.30 -8.26 -4.15
N VAL A 135 -19.10 -6.95 -4.35
CA VAL A 135 -18.72 -6.00 -3.29
C VAL A 135 -19.93 -5.15 -2.83
N PHE A 136 -21.15 -5.54 -3.19
CA PHE A 136 -22.40 -4.93 -2.72
C PHE A 136 -23.34 -5.98 -2.14
#